data_AF-A0A1W9HAQ8-F1
#
_entry.id   AF-A0A1W9HAQ8-F1
#
_cell.length_a   1.000
_cell.length_b   1.000
_cell.length_c   1.000
_cell.angle_alpha   90.00
_cell.angle_beta   90.00
_cell.angle_gamma   90.00
#
_symmetry.space_group_name_H-M   'P 1'
#
loop_
_entity.id
_entity.type
_entity.pdbx_description
1 polymer ?
#
loop_
_entity_poly.entity_id
_entity_poly.type
_entity_poly.pdbx_seq_one_letter_code
_entity_poly.pdbx_strand_id
1 'polypeptide(L)'
;MAEEVRTSRSSLELFDSVPAWAIVHAATDDRNAPLIRQGEVVVVESDGRKGKIPTNGGLYLIEYVAPAPSANWGYERRTREIVQVRRTRFGWFCGGLRDNDGSNALAIADGPYRDEIDLAEKLLGPVVGLYRPVHSHANQGLLAHD
;
A
#
# COMPACT_ATOMS: atom_id res chain seq x y z
N MET A 1 -14.34 10.15 31.14
CA MET A 1 -14.03 8.81 30.61
C MET A 1 -12.98 8.99 29.54
N ALA A 2 -11.73 8.64 29.84
CA ALA A 2 -10.62 8.75 28.89
C ALA A 2 -10.71 7.56 27.94
N GLU A 3 -11.02 7.84 26.68
CA GLU A 3 -10.96 6.87 25.60
C GLU A 3 -9.48 6.54 25.37
N GLU A 4 -9.10 5.32 25.74
CA GLU A 4 -7.76 4.81 25.55
C GLU A 4 -7.52 4.71 24.04
N VAL A 5 -6.87 5.72 23.49
CA VAL A 5 -6.37 5.72 22.12
C VAL A 5 -5.39 4.56 22.02
N ARG A 6 -5.87 3.42 21.53
CA ARG A 6 -5.03 2.37 20.99
C ARG A 6 -4.33 2.97 19.77
N THR A 7 -3.22 3.67 19.99
CA THR A 7 -2.17 3.81 18.99
C THR A 7 -1.66 2.40 18.73
N SER A 8 -2.34 1.66 17.84
CA SER A 8 -1.77 0.45 17.27
C SER A 8 -0.53 0.93 16.53
N ARG A 9 0.64 0.59 17.08
CA ARG A 9 1.82 0.49 16.24
C ARG A 9 1.46 -0.60 15.24
N SER A 10 1.01 -0.21 14.05
CA SER A 10 0.70 -1.11 12.95
C SER A 10 2.02 -1.74 12.50
N SER A 11 2.44 -2.77 13.22
CA SER A 11 3.53 -3.63 12.80
C SER A 11 3.05 -4.40 11.58
N LEU A 12 3.72 -4.20 10.45
CA LEU A 12 3.50 -5.00 9.26
C LEU A 12 3.89 -6.45 9.55
N GLU A 13 2.98 -7.38 9.30
CA GLU A 13 3.25 -8.82 9.43
C GLU A 13 4.19 -9.29 8.30
N LEU A 14 5.03 -10.28 8.58
CA LEU A 14 5.86 -10.92 7.55
C LEU A 14 5.19 -12.21 7.09
N PHE A 15 4.93 -12.30 5.79
CA PHE A 15 4.30 -13.45 5.14
C PHE A 15 5.33 -14.23 4.32
N ASP A 16 5.39 -15.55 4.50
CA ASP A 16 6.22 -16.45 3.69
C ASP A 16 5.53 -16.92 2.40
N SER A 17 4.22 -16.73 2.33
CA SER A 17 3.30 -17.13 1.27
C SER A 17 2.20 -16.07 1.12
N VAL A 18 1.60 -15.94 -0.06
CA VAL A 18 0.51 -14.97 -0.27
C VAL A 18 -0.81 -15.57 0.18
N PRO A 19 -1.49 -15.00 1.20
CA PRO A 19 -2.78 -15.51 1.64
C PRO A 19 -3.85 -15.42 0.53
N ALA A 20 -4.81 -16.37 0.51
CA ALA A 20 -5.84 -16.42 -0.52
C ALA A 20 -6.79 -15.20 -0.54
N TRP A 21 -6.90 -14.48 0.58
CA TRP A 21 -7.69 -13.25 0.72
C TRP A 21 -6.91 -11.99 0.35
N ALA A 22 -5.64 -12.11 -0.03
CA ALA A 22 -4.74 -11.00 -0.23
C ALA A 22 -4.34 -10.85 -1.69
N ILE A 23 -3.97 -9.62 -2.04
CA ILE A 23 -3.16 -9.33 -3.23
C ILE A 23 -1.79 -8.81 -2.79
N VAL A 24 -0.83 -8.82 -3.71
CA VAL A 24 0.50 -8.27 -3.47
C VAL A 24 0.83 -7.11 -4.40
N HIS A 25 1.69 -6.21 -3.93
CA HIS A 25 2.19 -5.10 -4.73
C HIS A 25 3.64 -4.79 -4.39
N ALA A 26 4.49 -4.59 -5.41
CA ALA A 26 5.89 -4.24 -5.20
C ALA A 26 6.02 -2.74 -4.93
N ALA A 27 6.75 -2.37 -3.89
CA ALA A 27 7.12 -0.98 -3.63
C ALA A 27 8.16 -0.52 -4.67
N THR A 28 7.81 0.47 -5.48
CA THR A 28 8.67 0.98 -6.57
C THR A 28 9.63 2.07 -6.13
N ASP A 29 9.46 2.63 -4.94
CA ASP A 29 10.24 3.74 -4.38
C ASP A 29 10.26 3.72 -2.83
N ASP A 30 10.98 4.66 -2.23
CA ASP A 30 11.18 4.81 -0.77
C ASP A 30 10.28 5.87 -0.11
N ARG A 31 9.13 6.23 -0.70
CA ARG A 31 8.21 7.23 -0.10
C ARG A 31 7.59 6.76 1.21
N ASN A 32 7.51 5.44 1.41
CA ASN A 32 6.98 4.80 2.62
C ASN A 32 8.07 4.19 3.51
N ALA A 33 9.34 4.58 3.30
CA ALA A 33 10.40 4.24 4.23
C ALA A 33 10.17 4.98 5.58
N PRO A 34 10.59 4.40 6.72
CA PRO A 34 11.33 3.14 6.85
C PRO A 34 10.45 1.88 6.90
N LEU A 35 9.11 2.01 6.89
CA LEU A 35 8.21 0.86 7.04
C LEU A 35 8.22 -0.06 5.82
N ILE A 36 8.29 0.52 4.62
CA ILE A 36 8.33 -0.20 3.35
C ILE A 36 9.40 0.47 2.49
N ARG A 37 10.37 -0.32 2.02
CA ARG A 37 11.46 0.13 1.14
C ARG A 37 11.25 -0.33 -0.28
N GLN A 38 11.90 0.36 -1.21
CA GLN A 38 11.94 -0.04 -2.62
C GLN A 38 12.38 -1.49 -2.77
N GLY A 39 11.67 -2.23 -3.62
CA GLY A 39 11.92 -3.65 -3.88
C GLY A 39 11.24 -4.60 -2.89
N GLU A 40 10.71 -4.11 -1.76
CA GLU A 40 9.86 -4.94 -0.90
C GLU A 40 8.49 -5.15 -1.53
N VAL A 41 7.89 -6.31 -1.27
CA VAL A 41 6.54 -6.64 -1.75
C VAL A 41 5.60 -6.54 -0.57
N VAL A 42 4.56 -5.72 -0.68
CA VAL A 42 3.54 -5.57 0.36
C VAL A 42 2.40 -6.56 0.14
N VAL A 43 1.80 -7.01 1.25
CA VAL A 43 0.57 -7.80 1.29
C VAL A 43 -0.59 -6.87 1.63
N VAL A 44 -1.64 -6.94 0.83
CA VAL A 44 -2.80 -6.06 0.91
C VAL A 44 -4.03 -6.91 1.11
N GLU A 45 -4.80 -6.63 2.17
CA GLU A 45 -6.09 -7.29 2.39
C GLU A 45 -7.08 -6.79 1.34
N SER A 46 -7.39 -7.63 0.35
CA SER A 46 -8.24 -7.24 -0.77
C SER A 46 -8.81 -8.45 -1.49
N ASP A 47 -10.11 -8.39 -1.75
CA ASP A 47 -10.85 -9.25 -2.68
C ASP A 47 -10.71 -8.77 -4.14
N GLY A 48 -9.76 -7.88 -4.42
CA GLY A 48 -9.55 -7.27 -5.73
C GLY A 48 -10.52 -6.13 -6.06
N ARG A 49 -11.35 -5.71 -5.10
CA ARG A 49 -12.34 -4.65 -5.26
C ARG A 49 -11.96 -3.40 -4.47
N LYS A 50 -12.41 -2.24 -4.97
CA LYS A 50 -12.31 -0.95 -4.27
C LYS A 50 -13.44 -0.77 -3.25
N GLY A 51 -13.43 0.32 -2.49
CA GLY A 51 -14.48 0.67 -1.52
C GLY A 51 -14.09 0.41 -0.07
N LYS A 52 -12.79 0.36 0.23
CA LYS A 52 -12.31 0.09 1.59
C LYS A 52 -12.31 1.40 2.38
N ILE A 53 -13.04 1.43 3.49
CA ILE A 53 -13.16 2.63 4.33
C ILE A 53 -11.79 2.97 4.93
N PRO A 54 -11.29 4.20 4.74
CA PRO A 54 -9.99 4.61 5.25
C PRO A 54 -9.99 4.75 6.77
N THR A 55 -8.83 4.48 7.36
CA THR A 55 -8.51 4.80 8.75
C THR A 55 -7.42 5.87 8.79
N ASN A 56 -7.51 6.82 9.73
CA ASN A 56 -6.52 7.88 9.84
C ASN A 56 -5.14 7.30 10.23
N GLY A 57 -4.12 7.59 9.43
CA GLY A 57 -2.76 7.07 9.58
C GLY A 57 -2.53 5.69 8.95
N GLY A 58 -3.57 5.05 8.41
CA GLY A 58 -3.48 3.72 7.81
C GLY A 58 -2.72 3.74 6.48
N LEU A 59 -2.01 2.64 6.19
CA LEU A 59 -1.37 2.39 4.89
C LEU A 59 -2.32 1.62 4.00
N TYR A 60 -2.47 2.05 2.76
CA TYR A 60 -3.38 1.45 1.79
C TYR A 60 -2.71 1.34 0.42
N LEU A 61 -3.18 0.38 -0.37
CA LEU A 61 -2.96 0.37 -1.81
C LEU A 61 -4.09 1.16 -2.47
N ILE A 62 -3.74 2.26 -3.13
CA ILE A 62 -4.67 3.09 -3.91
C ILE A 62 -4.51 2.79 -5.40
N GLU A 63 -5.60 2.82 -6.15
CA GLU A 63 -5.58 2.70 -7.62
C GLU A 63 -6.18 3.94 -8.29
N TYR A 64 -5.31 4.68 -8.95
CA TYR A 64 -5.66 5.80 -9.81
C TYR A 64 -6.00 5.31 -11.22
N VAL A 65 -7.06 5.86 -11.78
CA VAL A 65 -7.45 5.64 -13.17
C VAL A 65 -7.21 6.95 -13.90
N ALA A 66 -6.36 6.91 -14.93
CA ALA A 66 -6.13 8.08 -15.77
C ALA A 66 -7.44 8.50 -16.46
N PRO A 67 -7.65 9.81 -16.71
CA PRO A 67 -8.80 10.27 -17.46
C PRO A 67 -8.86 9.59 -18.84
N ALA A 68 -10.05 9.69 -19.47
CA ALA A 68 -10.34 9.06 -20.75
C ALA A 68 -9.17 9.25 -21.73
N PRO A 69 -8.79 8.19 -22.47
CA PRO A 69 -7.62 8.20 -23.32
C PRO A 69 -7.65 9.39 -24.27
N SER A 70 -6.54 10.13 -24.35
CA SER A 70 -6.41 11.32 -25.19
C SER A 70 -6.40 11.01 -26.70
N ALA A 71 -6.39 9.74 -27.06
CA ALA A 71 -6.47 9.23 -28.43
C ALA A 71 -7.64 8.24 -28.54
N ASN A 72 -8.29 8.20 -29.70
CA ASN A 72 -9.43 7.32 -29.99
C ASN A 72 -9.14 5.82 -29.82
N TRP A 73 -7.87 5.43 -29.77
CA TRP A 73 -7.39 4.06 -29.58
C TRP A 73 -6.56 3.89 -28.31
N GLY A 74 -6.54 4.90 -27.43
CA GLY A 74 -5.85 4.79 -26.16
C GLY A 74 -6.60 3.83 -25.23
N TYR A 75 -5.86 3.15 -24.38
CA TYR A 75 -6.42 2.31 -23.32
C TYR A 75 -6.45 3.08 -22.00
N GLU A 76 -7.41 2.73 -21.16
CA GLU A 76 -7.43 3.16 -19.76
C GLU A 76 -6.11 2.77 -19.09
N ARG A 77 -5.48 3.72 -18.40
CA ARG A 77 -4.25 3.47 -17.63
C ARG A 77 -4.60 3.46 -16.15
N ARG A 78 -4.18 2.39 -15.48
CA ARG A 78 -4.30 2.25 -14.02
C ARG A 78 -2.92 2.32 -13.40
N THR A 79 -2.78 3.17 -12.39
CA THR A 79 -1.56 3.26 -11.58
C THR A 79 -1.91 2.90 -10.16
N ARG A 80 -1.07 2.08 -9.52
CA ARG A 80 -1.24 1.68 -8.13
C ARG A 80 -0.08 2.22 -7.31
N GLU A 81 -0.39 2.73 -6.14
CA GLU A 81 0.59 3.30 -5.23
C GLU A 81 0.29 2.89 -3.79
N ILE A 82 1.34 2.78 -2.98
CA ILE A 82 1.21 2.61 -1.54
C ILE A 82 1.16 4.00 -0.92
N VAL A 83 0.08 4.30 -0.20
CA VAL A 83 -0.14 5.60 0.42
C VAL A 83 -0.48 5.48 1.88
N GLN A 84 -0.05 6.44 2.68
CA GLN A 84 -0.63 6.72 3.98
C GLN A 84 -1.82 7.65 3.82
N VAL A 85 -2.94 7.28 4.42
CA VAL A 85 -4.14 8.11 4.48
C VAL A 85 -4.10 8.96 5.74
N ARG A 86 -4.46 10.24 5.62
CA ARG A 86 -4.51 11.20 6.74
C ARG A 86 -5.80 11.99 6.73
N ARG A 87 -6.48 12.07 7.88
CA ARG A 87 -7.60 12.98 8.11
C ARG A 87 -7.09 14.25 8.77
N THR A 88 -7.27 15.38 8.10
CA THR A 88 -6.97 16.71 8.64
C THR A 88 -8.26 17.50 8.80
N ARG A 89 -8.19 18.74 9.32
CA ARG A 89 -9.35 19.65 9.34
C ARG A 89 -9.90 19.98 7.93
N PHE A 90 -9.10 19.80 6.88
CA PHE A 90 -9.45 20.20 5.51
C PHE A 90 -10.04 19.07 4.67
N GLY A 91 -9.96 17.82 5.14
CA GLY A 91 -10.43 16.66 4.39
C GLY A 91 -9.56 15.44 4.63
N TRP A 92 -9.81 14.40 3.84
CA TRP A 92 -8.91 13.25 3.72
C TRP A 92 -7.84 13.53 2.67
N PHE A 93 -6.63 13.02 2.91
CA PHE A 93 -5.48 13.14 2.02
C PHE A 93 -4.76 11.81 1.92
N CYS A 94 -4.13 11.56 0.77
CA CYS A 94 -3.24 10.44 0.52
C CYS A 94 -1.84 10.94 0.19
N GLY A 95 -0.81 10.29 0.73
CA GLY A 95 0.56 10.70 0.51
C GLY A 95 1.57 9.64 0.97
N GLY A 96 2.86 9.90 0.80
CA GLY A 96 3.91 9.06 1.38
C GLY A 96 4.05 9.26 2.89
N LEU A 97 4.71 8.33 3.59
CA LEU A 97 5.07 8.54 5.00
C LEU A 97 5.92 9.81 5.19
N ARG A 98 6.84 10.05 4.25
CA ARG A 98 7.79 11.16 4.28
C ARG A 98 7.18 12.54 4.08
N ASP A 99 5.88 12.65 3.80
CA ASP A 99 5.25 13.95 3.53
C ASP A 99 5.24 14.93 4.72
N ASN A 100 5.87 14.59 5.85
CA ASN A 100 6.03 15.43 7.04
C ASN A 100 7.38 15.22 7.77
N ASP A 101 8.38 14.57 7.17
CA ASP A 101 9.64 14.24 7.89
C ASP A 101 10.65 15.41 7.98
N GLY A 102 10.29 16.60 7.48
CA GLY A 102 11.15 17.78 7.48
C GLY A 102 12.37 17.66 6.54
N SER A 103 12.47 16.57 5.77
CA SER A 103 13.40 16.50 4.66
C SER A 103 12.90 17.40 3.52
N ASN A 104 13.81 18.05 2.79
CA ASN A 104 13.49 18.85 1.60
C ASN A 104 12.93 18.00 0.42
N ALA A 105 12.36 16.83 0.69
CA ALA A 105 11.65 16.05 -0.29
C ALA A 105 10.32 16.74 -0.61
N LEU A 106 10.01 16.90 -1.89
CA LEU A 106 8.71 17.38 -2.34
C LEU A 106 7.64 16.38 -1.88
N ALA A 107 6.91 16.74 -0.83
CA ALA A 107 5.75 16.01 -0.33
C ALA A 107 4.56 16.28 -1.25
N ILE A 108 4.20 15.32 -2.10
CA ILE A 108 3.03 15.41 -2.97
C ILE A 108 1.90 14.64 -2.30
N ALA A 109 0.90 15.37 -1.81
CA ALA A 109 -0.33 14.80 -1.30
C ALA A 109 -1.45 14.90 -2.35
N ASP A 110 -2.21 13.83 -2.51
CA ASP A 110 -3.47 13.82 -3.26
C ASP A 110 -4.65 14.09 -2.32
N GLY A 111 -5.47 15.08 -2.65
CA GLY A 111 -6.58 15.57 -1.84
C GLY A 111 -6.69 17.10 -1.83
N PRO A 112 -7.62 17.68 -1.05
CA PRO A 112 -8.55 16.98 -0.16
C PRO A 112 -9.63 16.21 -0.91
N TYR A 113 -9.97 15.03 -0.40
CA TYR A 113 -11.17 14.30 -0.77
C TYR A 113 -12.38 14.84 -0.02
N ARG A 114 -13.57 14.75 -0.65
CA ARG A 114 -14.82 15.31 -0.09
C ARG A 114 -15.20 14.67 1.24
N ASP A 115 -15.11 13.36 1.31
CA ASP A 115 -15.39 12.54 2.48
C ASP A 115 -14.60 11.20 2.40
N GLU A 116 -14.84 10.32 3.36
CA GLU A 116 -14.18 9.00 3.42
C GLU A 116 -14.65 8.04 2.31
N ILE A 117 -15.86 8.24 1.76
CA ILE A 117 -16.41 7.41 0.70
C ILE A 117 -15.73 7.74 -0.63
N ASP A 118 -15.58 9.04 -0.92
CA ASP A 118 -14.87 9.57 -2.09
C ASP A 118 -13.42 9.04 -2.15
N LEU A 119 -12.77 8.89 -0.99
CA LEU A 119 -11.47 8.23 -0.90
C LEU A 119 -11.58 6.71 -1.04
N ALA A 120 -12.52 6.06 -0.35
CA ALA A 120 -12.70 4.61 -0.36
C ALA A 120 -12.90 4.04 -1.77
N GLU A 121 -13.55 4.79 -2.66
CA GLU A 121 -13.72 4.43 -4.08
C GLU A 121 -12.40 4.20 -4.83
N LYS A 122 -11.27 4.69 -4.32
CA LYS A 122 -9.93 4.48 -4.90
C LYS A 122 -9.11 3.42 -4.17
N LEU A 123 -9.48 3.07 -2.93
CA LEU A 123 -8.69 2.18 -2.07
C LEU A 123 -9.02 0.71 -2.34
N LEU A 124 -8.00 -0.07 -2.72
CA LEU A 124 -8.12 -1.52 -2.93
C LEU A 124 -8.09 -2.31 -1.62
N GLY A 125 -7.35 -1.84 -0.61
CA GLY A 125 -7.14 -2.59 0.62
C GLY A 125 -6.11 -1.94 1.54
N PRO A 126 -6.19 -2.19 2.87
CA PRO A 126 -5.12 -1.84 3.78
C PRO A 126 -3.88 -2.71 3.51
N VAL A 127 -2.70 -2.11 3.67
CA VAL A 127 -1.44 -2.84 3.70
C VAL A 127 -1.31 -3.47 5.07
N VAL A 128 -1.22 -4.79 5.11
CA VAL A 128 -1.20 -5.58 6.34
C VAL A 128 0.16 -6.23 6.61
N GLY A 129 1.02 -6.33 5.58
CA GLY A 129 2.33 -6.95 5.76
C GLY A 129 3.29 -6.81 4.59
N LEU A 130 4.41 -7.53 4.71
CA LEU A 130 5.43 -7.71 3.69
C LEU A 130 5.55 -9.19 3.33
N TYR A 131 5.68 -9.47 2.04
CA TYR A 131 5.94 -10.80 1.52
C TYR A 131 7.46 -11.05 1.45
N ARG A 132 7.93 -12.07 2.18
CA ARG A 132 9.32 -12.53 2.24
C ARG A 132 9.38 -14.05 2.10
N PRO A 133 9.35 -14.59 0.88
CA PRO A 133 9.41 -16.02 0.68
C PRO A 133 10.74 -16.58 1.15
N VAL A 134 10.68 -17.62 1.98
CA VAL A 134 11.86 -18.41 2.32
C VAL A 134 12.05 -19.42 1.21
N HIS A 135 13.05 -19.20 0.36
CA HIS A 135 13.47 -20.23 -0.59
C HIS A 135 14.22 -21.29 0.21
N SER A 136 13.58 -22.41 0.49
CA SER A 136 14.30 -23.59 0.94
C SER A 136 15.19 -24.03 -0.21
N HIS A 137 16.50 -23.77 -0.11
CA HIS A 137 17.49 -24.43 -0.95
C HIS A 137 17.45 -25.93 -0.60
N ALA A 138 16.57 -26.67 -1.27
CA ALA A 138 16.66 -28.11 -1.34
C ALA A 138 17.89 -28.45 -2.20
N ASN A 139 19.06 -28.47 -1.57
CA ASN A 139 20.22 -29.18 -2.10
C ASN A 139 19.94 -30.69 -1.95
N GLN A 140 18.99 -31.21 -2.75
CA GLN A 140 18.72 -32.63 -2.86
C GLN A 140 19.62 -33.22 -3.95
N GLY A 141 20.67 -33.91 -3.51
CA GLY A 141 21.18 -35.10 -4.18
C GLY A 141 21.95 -34.89 -5.49
N LEU A 142 23.23 -34.52 -5.39
CA LEU A 142 24.22 -35.13 -6.28
C LEU A 142 24.65 -36.45 -5.61
N LEU A 143 23.91 -37.52 -5.93
CA LEU A 143 24.35 -38.88 -5.68
C LEU A 143 25.66 -39.09 -6.44
N ALA A 144 26.76 -39.17 -5.71
CA ALA A 144 27.99 -39.75 -6.24
C ALA A 144 27.75 -41.25 -6.42
N HIS A 145 27.39 -41.64 -7.63
CA HIS A 145 27.76 -42.95 -8.13
C HIS A 145 29.22 -42.84 -8.60
N ASP A 146 30.11 -43.50 -7.88
CA ASP A 146 31.20 -44.33 -8.41
C ASP A 146 31.81 -45.17 -7.27
#